data_AF-A0A3M7C5I9-F1
#
_entry.id   AF-A0A3M7C5I9-F1
#
_cell.length_a   1.000
_cell.length_b   1.000
_cell.length_c   1.000
_cell.angle_alpha   90.00
_cell.angle_beta   90.00
_cell.angle_gamma   90.00
#
_symmetry.space_group_name_H-M   'P 1'
#
loop_
_entity.id
_entity.type
_entity.pdbx_description
1 polymer ?
#
loop_
_entity_poly.entity_id
_entity_poly.type
_entity_poly.pdbx_seq_one_letter_code
_entity_poly.pdbx_strand_id
1 'polypeptide(L)'
;MYAVADCVLSAFHALPTKCKPRRLGDGRREWVPLAGIVLSKAPPNPDTVHDDPPSNPLTCAALATGMKCLPHAKLQSAKGNILHDWHAEVLALRAFNRFLVDECSDLAKRGLGSEGAWVKWRRQVHEEEPVPNSSNVRSAGAVGQGSEGSSWQEQPFELHDDVRIDMYVSDAPCGDASMELVMREQADDTPWEKAENGMPGRGNFDRLGVVRRKPARPDAPSTLSKSCSDKLAMKQCTSLLSGLTTLLIKPERCYLRRLILPQDRLVATSVERAFSPNGRMASLASSIDGHQTWQSAGYSLNFFDVAPTSRKFEYEKADGATASNISALSTPHRQETLINGVLQGRKQSDPKGASTVSRRRLWEDVAALAAAVGDMEGFVRHGVLDSSTYASLKAGAALEAKSGVKRLVREEALKGWQRNFGDEEWSRV
;
A
#
# COMPACT_ATOMS: atom_id res chain seq x y z
N MET A 1 -17.68 12.80 2.41
CA MET A 1 -17.28 11.59 1.66
C MET A 1 -17.23 11.86 0.15
N TYR A 2 -18.26 12.51 -0.42
CA TYR A 2 -18.28 12.95 -1.82
C TYR A 2 -17.01 13.67 -2.28
N ALA A 3 -16.49 14.60 -1.46
CA ALA A 3 -15.30 15.38 -1.79
C ALA A 3 -14.05 14.53 -2.11
N VAL A 4 -13.83 13.40 -1.43
CA VAL A 4 -12.69 12.51 -1.70
C VAL A 4 -12.87 11.79 -3.03
N ALA A 5 -14.07 11.24 -3.29
CA ALA A 5 -14.37 10.63 -4.57
C ALA A 5 -14.27 11.65 -5.72
N ASP A 6 -14.82 12.85 -5.54
CA ASP A 6 -14.77 13.95 -6.50
C ASP A 6 -13.33 14.40 -6.77
N CYS A 7 -12.47 14.45 -5.75
CA CYS A 7 -11.05 14.75 -5.90
C CYS A 7 -10.36 13.72 -6.81
N VAL A 8 -10.58 12.41 -6.58
CA VAL A 8 -9.97 11.34 -7.39
C VAL A 8 -10.54 11.31 -8.81
N LEU A 9 -11.86 11.45 -8.96
CA LEU A 9 -12.52 11.48 -10.26
C LEU A 9 -12.09 12.69 -11.09
N SER A 10 -11.97 13.86 -10.47
CA SER A 10 -11.47 15.08 -11.14
C SER A 10 -10.02 14.92 -11.58
N ALA A 11 -9.16 14.35 -10.72
CA ALA A 11 -7.78 14.04 -11.08
C ALA A 11 -7.69 13.05 -12.25
N PHE A 12 -8.57 12.04 -12.28
CA PHE A 12 -8.67 11.11 -13.40
C PHE A 12 -9.18 11.79 -14.68
N HIS A 13 -10.19 12.66 -14.61
CA HIS A 13 -10.70 13.40 -15.76
C HIS A 13 -9.63 14.30 -16.39
N ALA A 14 -8.74 14.87 -15.58
CA ALA A 14 -7.61 15.68 -16.04
C ALA A 14 -6.51 14.88 -16.75
N LEU A 15 -6.50 13.54 -16.64
CA LEU A 15 -5.50 12.72 -17.34
C LEU A 15 -5.65 12.83 -18.88
N PRO A 16 -4.54 12.79 -19.63
CA PRO A 16 -4.58 12.70 -21.08
C PRO A 16 -5.35 11.47 -21.57
N THR A 17 -6.03 11.58 -22.72
CA THR A 17 -6.83 10.51 -23.32
C THR A 17 -6.07 9.18 -23.47
N LYS A 18 -4.77 9.22 -23.74
CA LYS A 18 -3.92 8.01 -23.86
C LYS A 18 -3.83 7.17 -22.58
N CYS A 19 -4.15 7.75 -21.42
CA CYS A 19 -4.17 7.08 -20.12
C CYS A 19 -5.54 6.49 -19.78
N LYS A 20 -6.58 6.78 -20.57
CA LYS A 20 -7.97 6.37 -20.30
C LYS A 20 -8.35 5.13 -21.14
N PRO A 21 -9.25 4.28 -20.62
CA PRO A 21 -9.77 3.14 -21.38
C PRO A 21 -10.38 3.57 -22.72
N ARG A 22 -10.28 2.68 -23.71
CA ARG A 22 -10.63 3.01 -25.10
C ARG A 22 -12.05 2.58 -25.46
N ARG A 23 -12.59 3.22 -26.50
CA ARG A 23 -13.66 2.64 -27.32
C ARG A 23 -13.01 1.82 -28.44
N LEU A 24 -13.46 0.60 -28.62
CA LEU A 24 -12.95 -0.35 -29.62
C LEU A 24 -13.68 -0.14 -30.96
N GLY A 25 -13.07 -0.60 -32.05
CA GLY A 25 -13.60 -0.41 -33.41
C GLY A 25 -14.94 -1.10 -33.68
N ASP A 26 -15.31 -2.07 -32.83
CA ASP A 26 -16.59 -2.78 -32.87
C ASP A 26 -17.67 -2.14 -31.98
N GLY A 27 -17.43 -0.92 -31.48
CA GLY A 27 -18.36 -0.17 -30.64
C GLY A 27 -18.32 -0.53 -29.15
N ARG A 28 -17.61 -1.59 -28.75
CA ARG A 28 -17.45 -1.94 -27.33
C ARG A 28 -16.60 -0.90 -26.60
N ARG A 29 -16.90 -0.67 -25.32
CA ARG A 29 -16.04 0.14 -24.42
C ARG A 29 -15.17 -0.75 -23.55
N GLU A 30 -13.97 -0.29 -23.26
CA GLU A 30 -13.15 -0.88 -22.22
C GLU A 30 -13.64 -0.45 -20.82
N TRP A 31 -13.50 -1.33 -19.84
CA TRP A 31 -13.72 -1.03 -18.43
C TRP A 31 -12.46 -1.24 -17.59
N VAL A 32 -12.49 -0.62 -16.42
CA VAL A 32 -11.43 -0.11 -15.55
C VAL A 32 -11.72 0.03 -14.05
N PRO A 33 -11.17 -0.71 -13.08
CA PRO A 33 -11.17 -0.21 -11.71
C PRO A 33 -10.28 1.01 -11.59
N LEU A 34 -10.72 1.97 -10.78
CA LEU A 34 -10.02 3.19 -10.40
C LEU A 34 -9.81 3.19 -8.89
N ALA A 35 -8.64 3.60 -8.43
CA ALA A 35 -8.38 3.88 -7.03
C ALA A 35 -7.54 5.16 -6.90
N GLY A 36 -7.73 5.88 -5.82
CA GLY A 36 -6.92 7.05 -5.50
C GLY A 36 -6.77 7.25 -4.01
N ILE A 37 -5.61 7.77 -3.62
CA ILE A 37 -5.26 8.14 -2.25
C ILE A 37 -5.24 9.66 -2.18
N VAL A 38 -6.03 10.19 -1.25
CA VAL A 38 -6.25 11.62 -1.06
C VAL A 38 -5.70 12.03 0.31
N LEU A 39 -4.92 13.10 0.31
CA LEU A 39 -4.42 13.74 1.51
C LEU A 39 -5.23 14.99 1.83
N SER A 40 -5.36 15.25 3.12
CA SER A 40 -5.95 16.47 3.66
C SER A 40 -5.28 16.82 4.98
N LYS A 41 -5.42 18.08 5.38
CA LYS A 41 -4.93 18.59 6.67
C LYS A 41 -6.07 18.63 7.68
N ALA A 42 -5.85 18.14 8.89
CA ALA A 42 -6.78 18.31 9.99
C ALA A 42 -6.90 19.81 10.32
N PRO A 43 -8.11 20.32 10.65
CA PRO A 43 -8.22 21.66 11.18
C PRO A 43 -7.40 21.77 12.47
N PRO A 44 -6.72 22.90 12.70
CA PRO A 44 -6.07 23.16 13.97
C PRO A 44 -7.16 23.27 15.04
N ASN A 45 -7.16 22.32 15.98
CA ASN A 45 -8.05 22.19 17.15
C ASN A 45 -9.45 21.55 16.90
N PRO A 46 -9.81 20.45 17.59
CA PRO A 46 -11.16 19.86 17.53
C PRO A 46 -12.21 20.64 18.35
N ASP A 47 -11.81 21.56 19.23
CA ASP A 47 -12.72 22.30 20.12
C ASP A 47 -13.28 23.60 19.52
N THR A 48 -12.80 24.03 18.35
CA THR A 48 -13.42 25.13 17.61
C THR A 48 -14.56 24.58 16.76
N VAL A 49 -15.78 24.65 17.29
CA VAL A 49 -17.02 24.45 16.53
C VAL A 49 -17.13 25.57 15.51
N HIS A 50 -16.59 25.36 14.32
CA HIS A 50 -17.03 26.05 13.12
C HIS A 50 -17.99 25.12 12.39
N ASP A 51 -19.23 25.57 12.17
CA ASP A 51 -20.25 24.90 11.36
C ASP A 51 -19.88 24.87 9.85
N ASP A 52 -18.73 25.44 9.48
CA ASP A 52 -18.20 25.39 8.14
C ASP A 52 -17.38 24.11 7.91
N PRO A 53 -17.61 23.38 6.79
CA PRO A 53 -16.78 22.24 6.44
C PRO A 53 -15.33 22.70 6.31
N PRO A 54 -14.33 21.96 6.83
CA PRO A 54 -12.94 22.37 6.77
C PRO A 54 -12.56 22.63 5.30
N SER A 55 -12.25 23.89 5.01
CA SER A 55 -11.88 24.44 3.71
C SER A 55 -10.48 24.00 3.24
N ASN A 56 -9.87 23.02 3.91
CA ASN A 56 -8.55 22.54 3.54
C ASN A 56 -8.62 21.81 2.19
N PRO A 57 -7.80 22.21 1.20
CA PRO A 57 -7.83 21.61 -0.12
C PRO A 57 -7.45 20.12 -0.04
N LEU A 58 -8.29 19.28 -0.67
CA LEU A 58 -7.97 17.87 -0.86
C LEU A 58 -6.93 17.72 -1.97
N THR A 59 -5.92 16.90 -1.73
CA THR A 59 -4.89 16.59 -2.74
C THR A 59 -4.94 15.12 -3.10
N CYS A 60 -5.18 14.81 -4.37
CA CYS A 60 -4.99 13.46 -4.90
C CYS A 60 -3.49 13.15 -5.02
N ALA A 61 -2.92 12.60 -3.95
CA ALA A 61 -1.50 12.28 -3.87
C ALA A 61 -1.12 11.12 -4.80
N ALA A 62 -2.05 10.17 -4.99
CA ALA A 62 -1.87 9.08 -5.94
C ALA A 62 -3.21 8.65 -6.52
N LEU A 63 -3.16 8.25 -7.79
CA LEU A 63 -4.28 7.82 -8.60
C LEU A 63 -3.80 6.65 -9.46
N ALA A 64 -4.59 5.60 -9.58
CA ALA A 64 -4.28 4.51 -10.49
C ALA A 64 -5.52 3.78 -11.02
N THR A 65 -5.38 3.22 -12.23
CA THR A 65 -6.32 2.25 -12.78
C THR A 65 -5.63 0.92 -13.04
N GLY A 66 -6.39 -0.17 -13.00
CA GLY A 66 -5.90 -1.48 -13.46
C GLY A 66 -6.57 -2.66 -12.77
N MET A 67 -6.37 -3.85 -13.33
CA MET A 67 -7.05 -5.09 -12.90
C MET A 67 -6.29 -6.38 -13.24
N LYS A 68 -4.98 -6.30 -13.50
CA LYS A 68 -4.19 -7.48 -13.90
C LYS A 68 -2.97 -7.67 -13.00
N CYS A 69 -2.40 -8.87 -13.09
CA CYS A 69 -1.23 -9.28 -12.34
C CYS A 69 -0.28 -10.06 -13.26
N LEU A 70 0.97 -10.15 -12.83
CA LEU A 70 1.99 -10.94 -13.49
C LEU A 70 1.75 -12.43 -13.19
N PRO A 71 1.68 -13.31 -14.22
CA PRO A 71 1.66 -14.75 -14.02
C PRO A 71 2.86 -15.26 -13.23
N HIS A 72 2.66 -16.29 -12.41
CA HIS A 72 3.71 -16.90 -11.60
C HIS A 72 4.93 -17.33 -12.44
N ALA A 73 4.67 -17.93 -13.61
CA ALA A 73 5.71 -18.37 -14.54
C ALA A 73 6.62 -17.24 -15.07
N LYS A 74 6.23 -15.98 -14.90
CA LYS A 74 7.02 -14.80 -15.32
C LYS A 74 7.71 -14.08 -14.16
N LEU A 75 7.60 -14.57 -12.93
CA LEU A 75 8.22 -13.88 -11.77
C LEU A 75 9.75 -13.87 -11.87
N GLN A 76 10.36 -15.00 -12.22
CA GLN A 76 11.84 -15.11 -12.30
C GLN A 76 12.46 -14.16 -13.34
N SER A 77 11.73 -13.81 -14.39
CA SER A 77 12.19 -12.87 -15.41
C SER A 77 11.93 -11.40 -15.06
N ALA A 78 11.17 -11.11 -13.99
CA ALA A 78 10.82 -9.75 -13.64
C ALA A 78 11.99 -8.92 -13.11
N LYS A 79 12.91 -9.53 -12.35
CA LYS A 79 14.15 -8.91 -11.81
C LYS A 79 13.94 -7.52 -11.19
N GLY A 80 12.80 -7.35 -10.51
CA GLY A 80 12.38 -6.07 -9.92
C GLY A 80 11.82 -5.01 -10.89
N ASN A 81 11.87 -5.25 -12.20
CA ASN A 81 11.48 -4.31 -13.26
C ASN A 81 9.99 -4.38 -13.63
N ILE A 82 9.38 -5.56 -13.52
CA ILE A 82 7.97 -5.78 -13.88
C ILE A 82 7.11 -5.70 -12.62
N LEU A 83 6.01 -4.94 -12.68
CA LEU A 83 5.03 -4.93 -11.61
C LEU A 83 4.37 -6.30 -11.48
N HIS A 84 4.33 -6.86 -10.27
CA HIS A 84 3.65 -8.14 -10.03
C HIS A 84 2.13 -8.01 -10.00
N ASP A 85 1.66 -6.85 -9.57
CA ASP A 85 0.26 -6.55 -9.37
C ASP A 85 0.05 -5.08 -9.62
N TRP A 86 -0.81 -4.80 -10.59
CA TRP A 86 -1.21 -3.46 -10.97
C TRP A 86 -2.74 -3.36 -11.01
N HIS A 87 -3.43 -4.06 -10.12
CA HIS A 87 -4.78 -3.66 -9.73
C HIS A 87 -4.76 -2.23 -9.21
N ALA A 88 -5.84 -1.48 -9.46
CA ALA A 88 -5.95 -0.07 -9.15
C ALA A 88 -5.53 0.25 -7.69
N GLU A 89 -6.02 -0.50 -6.71
CA GLU A 89 -5.74 -0.28 -5.29
C GLU A 89 -4.25 -0.49 -4.97
N VAL A 90 -3.66 -1.55 -5.54
CA VAL A 90 -2.25 -1.90 -5.32
C VAL A 90 -1.34 -0.91 -6.04
N LEU A 91 -1.71 -0.49 -7.25
CA LEU A 91 -0.96 0.48 -8.04
C LEU A 91 -1.04 1.88 -7.41
N ALA A 92 -2.19 2.26 -6.86
CA ALA A 92 -2.35 3.51 -6.10
C ALA A 92 -1.46 3.53 -4.86
N LEU A 93 -1.40 2.42 -4.09
CA LEU A 93 -0.47 2.30 -2.95
C LEU A 93 1.00 2.42 -3.37
N ARG A 94 1.36 1.83 -4.52
CA ARG A 94 2.72 1.96 -5.09
C ARG A 94 3.02 3.40 -5.52
N ALA A 95 2.09 4.04 -6.20
CA ALA A 95 2.18 5.44 -6.61
C ALA A 95 2.24 6.38 -5.40
N PHE A 96 1.52 6.09 -4.32
CA PHE A 96 1.59 6.86 -3.08
C PHE A 96 2.96 6.76 -2.41
N ASN A 97 3.55 5.56 -2.37
CA ASN A 97 4.93 5.40 -1.89
C ASN A 97 5.93 6.16 -2.75
N ARG A 98 5.69 6.24 -4.07
CA ARG A 98 6.51 7.04 -4.96
C ARG A 98 6.37 8.54 -4.72
N PHE A 99 5.13 9.01 -4.59
CA PHE A 99 4.81 10.38 -4.23
C PHE A 99 5.55 10.79 -2.95
N LEU A 100 5.50 9.97 -1.89
CA LEU A 100 6.22 10.26 -0.66
C LEU A 100 7.74 10.33 -0.84
N VAL A 101 8.34 9.45 -1.67
CA VAL A 101 9.78 9.52 -1.97
C VAL A 101 10.13 10.79 -2.74
N ASP A 102 9.28 11.22 -3.67
CA ASP A 102 9.46 12.49 -4.38
C ASP A 102 9.34 13.69 -3.41
N GLU A 103 8.35 13.71 -2.50
CA GLU A 103 8.22 14.72 -1.44
C GLU A 103 9.45 14.79 -0.52
N CYS A 104 9.97 13.63 -0.09
CA CYS A 104 11.20 13.58 0.70
C CYS A 104 12.41 14.08 -0.10
N SER A 105 12.50 13.74 -1.39
CA SER A 105 13.59 14.20 -2.25
C SER A 105 13.58 15.71 -2.43
N ASP A 106 12.40 16.29 -2.65
CA ASP A 106 12.25 17.74 -2.82
C ASP A 106 12.45 18.49 -1.50
N LEU A 107 12.05 17.90 -0.37
CA LEU A 107 12.40 18.41 0.95
C LEU A 107 13.92 18.39 1.18
N ALA A 108 14.59 17.27 0.88
CA ALA A 108 16.03 17.13 1.02
C ALA A 108 16.81 18.17 0.20
N LYS A 109 16.39 18.44 -1.05
CA LYS A 109 17.01 19.47 -1.91
C LYS A 109 16.85 20.89 -1.36
N ARG A 110 15.79 21.17 -0.60
CA ARG A 110 15.57 22.48 0.05
C ARG A 110 16.40 22.66 1.32
N GLY A 111 16.97 21.58 1.85
CA GLY A 111 17.87 21.60 3.01
C GLY A 111 17.18 21.36 4.35
N LEU A 112 18.01 21.08 5.37
CA LEU A 112 17.57 20.90 6.76
C LEU A 112 16.84 22.13 7.28
N GLY A 113 15.78 21.91 8.06
CA GLY A 113 14.94 22.99 8.62
C GLY A 113 13.86 23.52 7.66
N SER A 114 13.87 23.12 6.39
CA SER A 114 12.73 23.40 5.50
C SER A 114 11.53 22.52 5.85
N GLU A 115 10.32 22.94 5.45
CA GLU A 115 9.10 22.16 5.66
C GLU A 115 8.44 21.77 4.33
N GLY A 116 8.03 20.51 4.21
CA GLY A 116 7.19 20.03 3.11
C GLY A 116 5.71 20.21 3.42
N ALA A 117 4.87 20.13 2.39
CA ALA A 117 3.42 20.20 2.60
C ALA A 117 2.91 18.98 3.39
N TRP A 118 3.46 17.80 3.11
CA TRP A 118 2.98 16.52 3.67
C TRP A 118 4.00 15.82 4.57
N VAL A 119 5.28 15.98 4.25
CA VAL A 119 6.41 15.35 4.96
C VAL A 119 7.25 16.44 5.61
N LYS A 120 7.78 16.17 6.81
CA LYS A 120 8.72 17.01 7.54
C LYS A 120 9.96 16.22 7.94
N TRP A 121 11.04 16.93 8.24
CA TRP A 121 12.20 16.36 8.91
C TRP A 121 11.79 15.89 10.31
N ARG A 122 12.28 14.72 10.71
CA ARG A 122 12.12 14.27 12.09
C ARG A 122 13.14 15.01 12.97
N ARG A 123 12.69 15.55 14.11
CA ARG A 123 13.60 16.16 15.10
C ARG A 123 14.51 15.08 15.69
N GLN A 124 15.79 15.41 15.91
CA GLN A 124 16.74 14.47 16.50
C GLN A 124 16.26 14.02 17.89
N VAL A 125 16.47 12.73 18.18
CA VAL A 125 16.16 12.14 19.50
C VAL A 125 17.00 12.77 20.63
N HIS A 126 18.09 13.48 20.32
CA HIS A 126 18.93 14.16 21.32
C HIS A 126 18.30 15.43 21.95
N GLU A 127 17.15 15.91 21.44
CA GLU A 127 16.40 17.04 22.03
C GLU A 127 15.07 16.60 22.69
N GLU A 128 14.78 15.29 22.75
CA GLU A 128 13.69 14.80 23.61
C GLU A 128 14.17 14.82 25.07
N GLU A 129 13.57 15.69 25.88
CA GLU A 129 13.81 15.79 27.33
C GLU A 129 13.83 14.39 27.98
N PRO A 130 14.82 14.10 28.85
CA PRO A 130 14.89 12.81 29.52
C PRO A 130 13.64 12.58 30.36
N VAL A 131 12.97 11.45 30.12
CA VAL A 131 11.85 10.96 30.93
C VAL A 131 12.24 10.98 32.41
N PRO A 132 11.43 11.51 33.34
CA PRO A 132 11.80 11.58 34.74
C PRO A 132 12.01 10.18 35.32
N ASN A 133 13.23 9.91 35.78
CA ASN A 133 13.62 8.67 36.45
C ASN A 133 12.73 8.39 37.68
N SER A 134 11.88 7.37 37.59
CA SER A 134 11.25 6.73 38.74
C SER A 134 12.17 5.63 39.29
N SER A 135 13.06 6.04 40.19
CA SER A 135 13.60 5.30 41.36
C SER A 135 14.01 3.82 41.25
N ASN A 136 15.33 3.61 41.37
CA ASN A 136 16.03 2.69 42.29
C ASN A 136 15.56 1.23 42.43
N VAL A 137 16.25 0.31 41.75
CA VAL A 137 16.71 -0.95 42.36
C VAL A 137 18.16 -1.21 41.94
N ARG A 138 19.08 -1.20 42.91
CA ARG A 138 20.47 -1.64 42.74
C ARG A 138 20.49 -3.16 42.73
N SER A 139 21.08 -3.77 41.71
CA SER A 139 21.75 -5.08 41.84
C SER A 139 22.87 -5.21 40.84
N ALA A 140 24.01 -5.68 41.35
CA ALA A 140 25.29 -5.75 40.69
C ALA A 140 25.43 -6.99 39.78
N GLY A 141 26.21 -6.85 38.72
CA GLY A 141 26.96 -7.94 38.10
C GLY A 141 26.28 -8.73 36.98
N ALA A 142 26.53 -8.34 35.73
CA ALA A 142 26.70 -9.28 34.62
C ALA A 142 27.46 -8.60 33.47
N VAL A 143 28.60 -9.18 33.11
CA VAL A 143 29.43 -8.80 31.98
C VAL A 143 28.81 -9.34 30.70
N GLY A 144 28.58 -8.45 29.72
CA GLY A 144 28.52 -8.73 28.29
C GLY A 144 27.48 -9.74 27.80
N GLN A 145 26.25 -9.29 27.55
CA GLN A 145 25.33 -9.93 26.59
C GLN A 145 24.82 -8.89 25.59
N GLY A 146 24.71 -9.34 24.34
CA GLY A 146 24.54 -8.53 23.14
C GLY A 146 23.36 -7.57 23.16
N SER A 147 23.47 -6.53 22.34
CA SER A 147 22.46 -5.49 22.18
C SER A 147 21.06 -6.10 22.02
N GLU A 148 20.19 -5.84 23.00
CA GLU A 148 18.75 -5.87 22.79
C GLU A 148 18.46 -5.02 21.55
N GLY A 149 17.90 -5.65 20.51
CA GLY A 149 17.75 -5.06 19.19
C GLY A 149 16.98 -3.75 19.26
N SER A 150 17.69 -2.64 19.12
CA SER A 150 17.09 -1.30 19.03
C SER A 150 16.06 -1.30 17.91
N SER A 151 14.80 -1.04 18.26
CA SER A 151 13.69 -0.90 17.32
C SER A 151 13.99 0.26 16.39
N TRP A 152 14.29 -0.03 15.12
CA TRP A 152 14.83 0.96 14.18
C TRP A 152 13.95 2.24 14.08
N GLN A 153 14.47 3.33 14.64
CA GLN A 153 13.85 4.65 14.86
C GLN A 153 14.74 5.77 14.27
N GLU A 154 15.38 5.53 13.12
CA GLU A 154 16.36 6.46 12.53
C GLU A 154 15.86 7.08 11.21
N GLN A 155 14.57 6.94 10.90
CA GLN A 155 13.98 7.53 9.70
C GLN A 155 14.19 9.05 9.69
N PRO A 156 14.76 9.63 8.62
CA PRO A 156 14.99 11.07 8.55
C PRO A 156 13.72 11.90 8.42
N PHE A 157 12.63 11.28 7.96
CA PHE A 157 11.38 11.97 7.68
C PHE A 157 10.19 11.36 8.43
N GLU A 158 9.16 12.16 8.59
CA GLU A 158 7.83 11.73 9.04
C GLU A 158 6.73 12.54 8.36
N LEU A 159 5.51 12.00 8.33
CA LEU A 159 4.35 12.78 7.91
C LEU A 159 4.05 13.86 8.97
N HIS A 160 3.57 15.01 8.52
CA HIS A 160 3.01 16.01 9.42
C HIS A 160 1.85 15.43 10.26
N ASP A 161 1.73 15.91 11.51
CA ASP A 161 0.82 15.33 12.50
C ASP A 161 -0.67 15.52 12.16
N ASP A 162 -0.96 16.53 11.35
CA ASP A 162 -2.30 16.88 10.88
C ASP A 162 -2.69 16.18 9.56
N VAL A 163 -1.82 15.36 8.97
CA VAL A 163 -2.12 14.70 7.69
C VAL A 163 -3.10 13.55 7.87
N ARG A 164 -4.19 13.58 7.10
CA ARG A 164 -5.19 12.50 7.01
C ARG A 164 -5.14 11.86 5.64
N ILE A 165 -5.15 10.53 5.62
CA ILE A 165 -5.10 9.72 4.40
C ILE A 165 -6.44 9.02 4.20
N ASP A 166 -7.12 9.32 3.09
CA ASP A 166 -8.33 8.60 2.64
C ASP A 166 -8.05 7.92 1.30
N MET A 167 -8.82 6.88 0.97
CA MET A 167 -8.72 6.16 -0.29
C MET A 167 -10.10 6.00 -0.90
N TYR A 168 -10.25 6.33 -2.18
CA TYR A 168 -11.42 5.96 -2.98
C TYR A 168 -11.08 4.77 -3.86
N VAL A 169 -12.00 3.81 -4.00
CA VAL A 169 -11.93 2.72 -4.99
C VAL A 169 -13.27 2.60 -5.67
N SER A 170 -13.28 2.57 -7.01
CA SER A 170 -14.51 2.54 -7.81
C SER A 170 -15.23 1.19 -7.84
N ASP A 171 -14.70 0.19 -7.16
CA ASP A 171 -15.27 -1.15 -7.06
C ASP A 171 -14.83 -1.79 -5.73
N ALA A 172 -15.53 -2.81 -5.25
CA ALA A 172 -15.16 -3.52 -4.04
C ALA A 172 -13.75 -4.14 -4.18
N PRO A 173 -12.85 -3.97 -3.19
CA PRO A 173 -11.53 -4.56 -3.27
C PRO A 173 -11.63 -6.07 -3.47
N CYS A 174 -10.99 -6.59 -4.52
CA CYS A 174 -11.15 -8.01 -4.85
C CYS A 174 -10.74 -8.91 -3.67
N GLY A 175 -11.37 -10.08 -3.55
CA GLY A 175 -11.23 -10.96 -2.39
C GLY A 175 -12.41 -10.84 -1.44
N ASP A 176 -12.16 -11.00 -0.14
CA ASP A 176 -13.21 -11.17 0.88
C ASP A 176 -14.24 -10.04 0.93
N ALA A 177 -13.85 -8.80 0.70
CA ALA A 177 -14.77 -7.64 0.69
C ALA A 177 -15.72 -7.60 -0.53
N SER A 178 -15.53 -8.49 -1.51
CA SER A 178 -16.29 -8.51 -2.77
C SER A 178 -17.01 -9.83 -3.03
N MET A 179 -16.95 -10.82 -2.12
CA MET A 179 -17.43 -12.18 -2.41
C MET A 179 -18.93 -12.25 -2.65
N GLU A 180 -19.72 -11.56 -1.84
CA GLU A 180 -21.17 -11.50 -1.99
C GLU A 180 -21.58 -10.82 -3.31
N LEU A 181 -20.80 -9.83 -3.79
CA LEU A 181 -21.02 -9.23 -5.11
C LEU A 181 -20.69 -10.22 -6.23
N VAL A 182 -19.61 -11.00 -6.08
CA VAL A 182 -19.26 -12.05 -7.04
C VAL A 182 -20.34 -13.12 -7.11
N MET A 183 -20.88 -13.55 -5.97
CA MET A 183 -21.95 -14.55 -5.90
C MET A 183 -23.22 -14.05 -6.61
N ARG A 184 -23.59 -12.78 -6.41
CA ARG A 184 -24.75 -12.16 -7.09
C ARG A 184 -24.58 -12.04 -8.60
N GLU A 185 -23.34 -11.90 -9.08
CA GLU A 185 -23.03 -11.77 -10.51
C GLU A 185 -22.87 -13.12 -11.23
N GLN A 186 -22.93 -14.26 -10.52
CA GLN A 186 -22.77 -15.59 -11.13
C GLN A 186 -24.12 -16.17 -11.56
N ALA A 187 -24.16 -16.69 -12.79
CA ALA A 187 -25.30 -17.45 -13.31
C ALA A 187 -25.33 -18.91 -12.85
N ASP A 188 -24.16 -19.44 -12.44
CA ASP A 188 -23.96 -20.77 -11.89
C ASP A 188 -23.23 -20.64 -10.55
N ASP A 189 -23.90 -21.08 -9.48
CA ASP A 189 -23.45 -21.06 -8.09
C ASP A 189 -22.92 -22.44 -7.65
N THR A 190 -22.44 -23.27 -8.58
CA THR A 190 -21.73 -24.50 -8.22
C THR A 190 -20.30 -24.17 -7.76
N PRO A 191 -19.89 -24.54 -6.53
CA PRO A 191 -18.52 -24.33 -6.07
C PRO A 191 -17.53 -25.16 -6.91
N TRP A 192 -16.52 -24.51 -7.49
CA TRP A 192 -15.43 -25.17 -8.22
C TRP A 192 -14.67 -26.16 -7.32
N GLU A 193 -14.24 -27.31 -7.86
CA GLU A 193 -13.55 -28.35 -7.09
C GLU A 193 -12.35 -27.85 -6.26
N LYS A 194 -12.10 -28.53 -5.13
CA LYS A 194 -11.07 -28.17 -4.16
C LYS A 194 -9.68 -28.19 -4.80
N ALA A 195 -9.07 -27.02 -4.97
CA ALA A 195 -7.63 -26.95 -5.18
C ALA A 195 -6.91 -27.36 -3.89
N GLU A 196 -6.14 -28.45 -3.92
CA GLU A 196 -5.37 -28.96 -2.77
C GLU A 196 -4.38 -27.92 -2.19
N ASN A 197 -3.93 -26.95 -3.01
CA ASN A 197 -2.90 -25.98 -2.63
C ASN A 197 -3.32 -24.51 -2.84
N GLY A 198 -3.98 -23.93 -1.83
CA GLY A 198 -4.31 -22.50 -1.71
C GLY A 198 -5.52 -22.05 -2.54
N MET A 199 -6.21 -20.97 -2.11
CA MET A 199 -7.49 -20.57 -2.72
C MET A 199 -7.32 -19.60 -3.91
N PRO A 200 -7.72 -20.00 -5.14
CA PRO A 200 -7.80 -19.11 -6.29
C PRO A 200 -9.01 -18.16 -6.18
N GLY A 201 -8.92 -16.98 -6.78
CA GLY A 201 -9.69 -15.80 -6.38
C GLY A 201 -11.18 -15.99 -6.12
N ARG A 202 -11.96 -16.48 -7.11
CA ARG A 202 -13.42 -16.70 -7.00
C ARG A 202 -13.81 -18.17 -6.77
N GLY A 203 -12.84 -19.07 -6.64
CA GLY A 203 -13.13 -20.46 -6.27
C GLY A 203 -13.62 -20.53 -4.82
N ASN A 204 -14.48 -21.50 -4.49
CA ASN A 204 -15.00 -21.71 -3.14
C ASN A 204 -15.56 -20.41 -2.50
N PHE A 205 -16.50 -19.73 -3.17
CA PHE A 205 -17.09 -18.49 -2.65
C PHE A 205 -17.92 -18.72 -1.37
N ASP A 206 -18.27 -19.98 -1.06
CA ASP A 206 -18.81 -20.45 0.21
C ASP A 206 -17.83 -20.22 1.39
N ARG A 207 -16.52 -20.16 1.12
CA ARG A 207 -15.48 -19.95 2.14
C ARG A 207 -15.15 -18.48 2.30
N LEU A 208 -15.81 -17.82 3.24
CA LEU A 208 -15.62 -16.40 3.55
C LEU A 208 -14.54 -16.18 4.62
N GLY A 209 -13.97 -14.98 4.70
CA GLY A 209 -13.00 -14.60 5.75
C GLY A 209 -11.58 -15.12 5.55
N VAL A 210 -11.27 -15.70 4.39
CA VAL A 210 -10.01 -16.40 4.11
C VAL A 210 -9.12 -15.68 3.10
N VAL A 211 -7.81 -15.91 3.18
CA VAL A 211 -6.83 -15.34 2.22
C VAL A 211 -7.01 -15.93 0.83
N ARG A 212 -7.05 -15.07 -0.19
CA ARG A 212 -7.29 -15.44 -1.59
C ARG A 212 -6.16 -14.95 -2.51
N ARG A 213 -5.85 -15.73 -3.55
CA ARG A 213 -4.92 -15.33 -4.62
C ARG A 213 -5.67 -14.79 -5.83
N LYS A 214 -5.01 -13.95 -6.62
CA LYS A 214 -5.41 -13.59 -7.98
C LYS A 214 -4.89 -14.68 -8.95
N PRO A 215 -5.46 -14.87 -10.14
CA PRO A 215 -6.63 -14.19 -10.71
C PRO A 215 -7.94 -14.74 -10.14
N ALA A 216 -9.01 -14.01 -10.43
CA ALA A 216 -10.38 -14.41 -10.09
C ALA A 216 -10.93 -15.52 -11.00
N ARG A 217 -10.37 -15.70 -12.20
CA ARG A 217 -10.91 -16.61 -13.21
C ARG A 217 -10.11 -17.91 -13.34
N PRO A 218 -10.76 -19.08 -13.54
CA PRO A 218 -10.07 -20.36 -13.72
C PRO A 218 -9.20 -20.44 -14.98
N ASP A 219 -9.59 -19.74 -16.06
CA ASP A 219 -8.89 -19.71 -17.35
C ASP A 219 -7.59 -18.89 -17.33
N ALA A 220 -7.40 -18.05 -16.31
CA ALA A 220 -6.29 -17.12 -16.25
C ALA A 220 -5.05 -17.79 -15.60
N PRO A 221 -3.83 -17.51 -16.10
CA PRO A 221 -2.60 -18.06 -15.51
C PRO A 221 -2.52 -17.77 -14.01
N SER A 222 -2.07 -18.77 -13.24
CA SER A 222 -1.94 -18.64 -11.79
C SER A 222 -0.98 -17.50 -11.42
N THR A 223 -1.29 -16.80 -10.32
CA THR A 223 -0.41 -15.77 -9.76
C THR A 223 -0.18 -16.06 -8.28
N LEU A 224 0.92 -15.54 -7.71
CA LEU A 224 1.11 -15.54 -6.25
C LEU A 224 0.47 -14.33 -5.57
N SER A 225 0.01 -13.34 -6.34
CA SER A 225 -0.50 -12.09 -5.78
C SER A 225 -1.76 -12.32 -4.95
N LYS A 226 -1.78 -11.79 -3.72
CA LYS A 226 -2.97 -11.84 -2.87
C LYS A 226 -4.02 -10.84 -3.32
N SER A 227 -5.26 -11.07 -2.88
CA SER A 227 -6.38 -10.21 -3.15
C SER A 227 -6.16 -8.79 -2.60
N CYS A 228 -6.85 -7.79 -3.15
CA CYS A 228 -6.75 -6.41 -2.68
C CYS A 228 -7.29 -6.30 -1.25
N SER A 229 -8.35 -7.03 -0.92
CA SER A 229 -8.86 -7.18 0.45
C SER A 229 -7.77 -7.64 1.41
N ASP A 230 -7.05 -8.73 1.11
CA ASP A 230 -6.01 -9.26 2.02
C ASP A 230 -4.86 -8.26 2.19
N LYS A 231 -4.50 -7.55 1.12
CA LYS A 231 -3.43 -6.55 1.14
C LYS A 231 -3.82 -5.33 1.97
N LEU A 232 -5.05 -4.84 1.85
CA LEU A 232 -5.54 -3.71 2.65
C LEU A 232 -5.63 -4.09 4.14
N ALA A 233 -6.09 -5.29 4.47
CA ALA A 233 -6.09 -5.78 5.86
C ALA A 233 -4.67 -5.88 6.45
N MET A 234 -3.69 -6.39 5.69
CA MET A 234 -2.27 -6.37 6.09
C MET A 234 -1.74 -4.94 6.32
N LYS A 235 -2.29 -3.96 5.60
CA LYS A 235 -1.89 -2.55 5.69
C LYS A 235 -2.45 -1.83 6.92
N GLN A 236 -3.51 -2.35 7.55
CA GLN A 236 -3.96 -1.91 8.87
C GLN A 236 -2.88 -2.12 9.95
N CYS A 237 -1.93 -3.04 9.73
CA CYS A 237 -0.87 -3.33 10.71
C CYS A 237 0.49 -2.77 10.27
N THR A 238 0.81 -2.89 8.97
CA THR A 238 2.17 -2.63 8.45
C THR A 238 2.40 -1.21 7.91
N SER A 239 1.43 -0.31 8.10
CA SER A 239 1.30 1.00 7.46
C SER A 239 1.25 0.96 5.92
N LEU A 240 0.81 2.05 5.30
CA LEU A 240 0.78 2.23 3.85
C LEU A 240 2.17 2.19 3.21
N LEU A 241 3.23 2.42 4.00
CA LEU A 241 4.61 2.41 3.52
C LEU A 241 5.05 1.03 3.00
N SER A 242 5.78 1.04 1.89
CA SER A 242 6.51 -0.10 1.37
C SER A 242 7.72 -0.42 2.27
N GLY A 243 8.38 -1.55 2.07
CA GLY A 243 9.63 -1.81 2.80
C GLY A 243 10.69 -0.74 2.54
N LEU A 244 10.86 -0.36 1.27
CA LEU A 244 11.81 0.67 0.86
C LEU A 244 11.47 2.04 1.45
N THR A 245 10.22 2.47 1.37
CA THR A 245 9.80 3.80 1.86
C THR A 245 9.85 3.88 3.38
N THR A 246 9.66 2.76 4.09
CA THR A 246 9.90 2.69 5.55
C THR A 246 11.34 3.09 5.90
N LEU A 247 12.33 2.86 5.03
CA LEU A 247 13.73 3.26 5.28
C LEU A 247 13.94 4.78 5.31
N LEU A 248 12.94 5.56 4.92
CA LEU A 248 13.01 7.03 4.88
C LEU A 248 12.01 7.68 5.81
N ILE A 249 10.82 7.08 5.99
CA ILE A 249 9.68 7.72 6.64
C ILE A 249 9.20 6.88 7.82
N LYS A 250 9.03 7.52 9.00
CA LYS A 250 8.47 6.88 10.19
C LYS A 250 7.05 6.35 9.89
N PRO A 251 6.76 5.06 10.15
CA PRO A 251 5.51 4.43 9.70
C PRO A 251 4.26 4.86 10.48
N GLU A 252 4.41 5.42 11.68
CA GLU A 252 3.37 5.61 12.70
C GLU A 252 2.11 6.35 12.22
N ARG A 253 2.26 7.37 11.37
CA ARG A 253 1.13 8.16 10.85
C ARG A 253 0.71 7.80 9.43
N CYS A 254 1.32 6.78 8.85
CA CYS A 254 1.10 6.40 7.46
C CYS A 254 -0.01 5.36 7.33
N TYR A 255 -1.17 5.58 7.95
CA TYR A 255 -2.30 4.64 7.93
C TYR A 255 -3.51 5.23 7.21
N LEU A 256 -4.30 4.36 6.60
CA LEU A 256 -5.56 4.76 6.00
C LEU A 256 -6.54 5.11 7.13
N ARG A 257 -7.25 6.23 7.00
CA ARG A 257 -8.36 6.57 7.89
C ARG A 257 -9.69 6.07 7.34
N ARG A 258 -9.93 6.24 6.04
CA ARG A 258 -11.16 5.77 5.38
C ARG A 258 -10.92 5.15 4.02
N LEU A 259 -11.68 4.11 3.72
CA LEU A 259 -11.88 3.54 2.39
C LEU A 259 -13.28 3.89 1.88
N ILE A 260 -13.37 4.56 0.74
CA ILE A 260 -14.62 5.05 0.16
C ILE A 260 -14.96 4.22 -1.07
N LEU A 261 -16.15 3.62 -1.08
CA LEU A 261 -16.63 2.74 -2.14
C LEU A 261 -17.99 3.24 -2.68
N PRO A 262 -18.31 3.05 -3.96
CA PRO A 262 -19.67 3.23 -4.46
C PRO A 262 -20.66 2.42 -3.63
N GLN A 263 -21.83 2.99 -3.34
CA GLN A 263 -22.84 2.40 -2.45
C GLN A 263 -23.25 0.99 -2.90
N ASP A 264 -23.40 0.77 -4.20
CA ASP A 264 -23.77 -0.52 -4.81
C ASP A 264 -22.61 -1.54 -4.84
N ARG A 265 -21.40 -1.09 -4.53
CA ARG A 265 -20.19 -1.92 -4.38
C ARG A 265 -19.79 -2.12 -2.91
N LEU A 266 -20.58 -1.64 -1.97
CA LEU A 266 -20.36 -1.82 -0.54
C LEU A 266 -21.37 -2.83 0.01
N VAL A 267 -20.87 -3.99 0.44
CA VAL A 267 -21.66 -4.99 1.19
C VAL A 267 -21.19 -4.98 2.64
N ALA A 268 -22.05 -4.54 3.55
CA ALA A 268 -21.70 -4.28 4.94
C ALA A 268 -21.09 -5.51 5.63
N THR A 269 -21.71 -6.69 5.46
CA THR A 269 -21.21 -7.95 6.03
C THR A 269 -19.85 -8.36 5.48
N SER A 270 -19.59 -8.14 4.19
CA SER A 270 -18.28 -8.40 3.56
C SER A 270 -17.20 -7.48 4.11
N VAL A 271 -17.54 -6.20 4.24
CA VAL A 271 -16.66 -5.16 4.77
C VAL A 271 -16.31 -5.41 6.23
N GLU A 272 -17.31 -5.70 7.06
CA GLU A 272 -17.13 -6.01 8.47
C GLU A 272 -16.22 -7.23 8.63
N ARG A 273 -16.50 -8.30 7.89
CA ARG A 273 -15.67 -9.50 7.90
C ARG A 273 -14.24 -9.26 7.41
N ALA A 274 -14.06 -8.45 6.36
CA ALA A 274 -12.77 -8.27 5.72
C ALA A 274 -11.82 -7.32 6.47
N PHE A 275 -12.35 -6.29 7.14
CA PHE A 275 -11.53 -5.19 7.65
C PHE A 275 -11.73 -4.87 9.12
N SER A 276 -12.84 -5.26 9.76
CA SER A 276 -13.17 -4.83 11.13
C SER A 276 -12.53 -5.72 12.22
N PRO A 277 -12.51 -5.25 13.49
CA PRO A 277 -12.09 -6.08 14.63
C PRO A 277 -13.05 -7.24 14.94
N ASN A 278 -14.25 -7.27 14.36
CA ASN A 278 -15.21 -8.38 14.54
C ASN A 278 -15.09 -9.44 13.43
N GLY A 279 -14.29 -9.16 12.41
CA GLY A 279 -14.10 -10.04 11.26
C GLY A 279 -12.88 -10.94 11.38
N ARG A 280 -12.25 -11.22 10.25
CA ARG A 280 -11.02 -12.04 10.17
C ARG A 280 -9.81 -11.45 10.91
N MET A 281 -9.89 -10.17 11.31
CA MET A 281 -8.86 -9.49 12.09
C MET A 281 -9.05 -9.63 13.61
N ALA A 282 -10.13 -10.30 14.07
CA ALA A 282 -10.51 -10.35 15.48
C ALA A 282 -9.43 -10.94 16.39
N SER A 283 -8.81 -12.06 15.99
CA SER A 283 -7.76 -12.71 16.79
C SER A 283 -6.60 -11.76 17.10
N LEU A 284 -6.24 -10.90 16.14
CA LEU A 284 -5.19 -9.91 16.31
C LEU A 284 -5.69 -8.74 17.16
N ALA A 285 -6.92 -8.26 16.93
CA ALA A 285 -7.51 -7.19 17.72
C ALA A 285 -7.59 -7.50 19.23
N SER A 286 -7.77 -8.77 19.58
CA SER A 286 -7.76 -9.25 20.97
C SER A 286 -6.37 -9.49 21.57
N SER A 287 -5.30 -9.49 20.76
CA SER A 287 -3.93 -9.80 21.20
C SER A 287 -3.25 -8.54 21.74
N ILE A 288 -2.98 -8.49 23.05
CA ILE A 288 -2.34 -7.32 23.69
C ILE A 288 -0.81 -7.38 23.54
N ASP A 289 -0.23 -8.56 23.72
CA ASP A 289 1.23 -8.77 23.74
C ASP A 289 1.86 -8.52 22.37
N GLY A 290 1.16 -8.91 21.29
CA GLY A 290 1.63 -8.70 19.92
C GLY A 290 1.73 -7.23 19.52
N HIS A 291 0.89 -6.36 20.10
CA HIS A 291 0.84 -4.93 19.77
C HIS A 291 1.93 -4.11 20.45
N GLN A 292 2.39 -4.50 21.64
CA GLN A 292 3.41 -3.76 22.40
C GLN A 292 4.75 -3.71 21.64
N THR A 293 5.17 -4.84 21.04
CA THR A 293 6.40 -4.92 20.23
C THR A 293 6.31 -4.12 18.93
N TRP A 294 5.11 -3.83 18.43
CA TRP A 294 4.93 -3.08 17.18
C TRP A 294 5.13 -1.58 17.41
N GLN A 295 4.64 -1.08 18.53
CA GLN A 295 4.61 0.35 18.85
C GLN A 295 6.02 0.94 18.94
N SER A 296 6.97 0.21 19.52
CA SER A 296 8.38 0.64 19.59
C SER A 296 9.02 0.83 18.22
N ALA A 297 8.52 0.18 17.18
CA ALA A 297 8.97 0.34 15.80
C ALA A 297 8.05 1.25 14.94
N GLY A 298 7.12 1.97 15.58
CA GLY A 298 6.17 2.86 14.91
C GLY A 298 5.05 2.13 14.15
N TYR A 299 4.79 0.86 14.44
CA TYR A 299 3.67 0.12 13.87
C TYR A 299 2.55 -0.08 14.90
N SER A 300 1.32 -0.08 14.44
CA SER A 300 0.15 -0.41 15.27
C SER A 300 -0.97 -0.97 14.41
N LEU A 301 -1.95 -1.60 15.05
CA LEU A 301 -3.20 -2.02 14.41
C LEU A 301 -4.14 -0.81 14.29
N ASN A 302 -4.32 -0.33 13.07
CA ASN A 302 -5.17 0.82 12.74
C ASN A 302 -6.29 0.36 11.81
N PHE A 303 -7.49 0.23 12.38
CA PHE A 303 -8.70 0.04 11.60
C PHE A 303 -9.06 1.33 10.85
N PHE A 304 -9.68 1.20 9.67
CA PHE A 304 -10.18 2.32 8.89
C PHE A 304 -11.68 2.17 8.67
N ASP A 305 -12.38 3.29 8.56
CA ASP A 305 -13.81 3.27 8.24
C ASP A 305 -14.01 2.93 6.77
N VAL A 306 -15.02 2.13 6.46
CA VAL A 306 -15.45 1.94 5.07
C VAL A 306 -16.77 2.67 4.88
N ALA A 307 -16.80 3.58 3.92
CA ALA A 307 -17.88 4.54 3.80
C ALA A 307 -18.43 4.61 2.37
N PRO A 308 -19.76 4.71 2.19
CA PRO A 308 -20.36 4.73 0.86
C PRO A 308 -20.24 6.11 0.18
N THR A 309 -20.32 6.11 -1.14
CA THR A 309 -20.54 7.29 -1.97
C THR A 309 -21.52 6.99 -3.09
N SER A 310 -22.29 7.99 -3.53
CA SER A 310 -23.12 7.91 -4.73
C SER A 310 -22.34 8.17 -6.02
N ARG A 311 -21.05 8.54 -5.92
CA ARG A 311 -20.19 8.80 -7.08
C ARG A 311 -19.79 7.50 -7.77
N LYS A 312 -20.08 7.44 -9.06
CA LYS A 312 -19.72 6.34 -9.95
C LYS A 312 -18.56 6.73 -10.86
N PHE A 313 -17.76 5.73 -11.22
CA PHE A 313 -16.68 5.90 -12.18
C PHE A 313 -17.18 5.61 -13.60
N GLU A 314 -16.95 6.52 -14.54
CA GLU A 314 -17.45 6.40 -15.92
C GLU A 314 -16.93 5.16 -16.69
N TYR A 315 -15.82 4.56 -16.26
CA TYR A 315 -15.27 3.33 -16.83
C TYR A 315 -15.47 2.09 -15.94
N GLU A 316 -16.48 2.12 -15.06
CA GLU A 316 -16.89 0.94 -14.29
C GLU A 316 -17.34 -0.23 -15.20
N LYS A 317 -17.30 -1.45 -14.67
CA LYS A 317 -17.75 -2.65 -15.37
C LYS A 317 -19.23 -2.52 -15.75
N ALA A 318 -19.54 -2.78 -17.01
CA ALA A 318 -20.89 -2.79 -17.56
C ALA A 318 -21.07 -3.95 -18.54
N ASP A 319 -22.31 -4.30 -18.85
CA ASP A 319 -22.63 -5.36 -19.81
C ASP A 319 -22.05 -5.05 -21.19
N GLY A 320 -21.48 -6.07 -21.83
CA GLY A 320 -20.78 -5.94 -23.12
C GLY A 320 -19.43 -5.22 -23.06
N ALA A 321 -18.99 -4.70 -21.91
CA ALA A 321 -17.70 -4.05 -21.77
C ALA A 321 -16.54 -5.06 -21.73
N THR A 322 -15.40 -4.69 -22.30
CA THR A 322 -14.19 -5.52 -22.31
C THR A 322 -13.17 -5.02 -21.29
N ALA A 323 -12.48 -5.92 -20.59
CA ALA A 323 -11.45 -5.50 -19.63
C ALA A 323 -10.30 -4.76 -20.32
N SER A 324 -9.97 -3.55 -19.86
CA SER A 324 -8.85 -2.79 -20.42
C SER A 324 -7.51 -3.51 -20.20
N ASN A 325 -6.61 -3.42 -21.17
CA ASN A 325 -5.24 -3.90 -21.04
C ASN A 325 -4.24 -2.83 -20.59
N ILE A 326 -4.66 -1.56 -20.61
CA ILE A 326 -3.87 -0.44 -20.09
C ILE A 326 -4.17 -0.23 -18.61
N SER A 327 -3.22 0.36 -17.93
CA SER A 327 -3.33 0.75 -16.53
C SER A 327 -2.61 2.08 -16.38
N ALA A 328 -3.23 3.06 -15.75
CA ALA A 328 -2.64 4.36 -15.54
C ALA A 328 -2.19 4.48 -14.08
N LEU A 329 -1.13 5.24 -13.86
CA LEU A 329 -0.85 5.82 -12.55
C LEU A 329 -0.55 7.30 -12.72
N SER A 330 -0.92 8.08 -11.71
CA SER A 330 -0.58 9.49 -11.61
C SER A 330 -0.32 9.85 -10.16
N THR A 331 0.68 10.71 -9.96
CA THR A 331 0.91 11.51 -8.77
C THR A 331 1.01 12.97 -9.24
N PRO A 332 1.09 13.96 -8.34
CA PRO A 332 1.40 15.35 -8.74
C PRO A 332 2.69 15.49 -9.56
N HIS A 333 3.64 14.58 -9.38
CA HIS A 333 4.98 14.67 -9.97
C HIS A 333 5.18 13.77 -11.20
N ARG A 334 4.33 12.74 -11.37
CA ARG A 334 4.57 11.65 -12.33
C ARG A 334 3.28 11.14 -12.92
N GLN A 335 3.35 10.72 -14.18
CA GLN A 335 2.24 10.06 -14.86
C GLN A 335 2.79 8.96 -15.78
N GLU A 336 2.26 7.74 -15.67
CA GLU A 336 2.65 6.62 -16.53
C GLU A 336 1.41 5.88 -17.04
N THR A 337 1.53 5.33 -18.25
CA THR A 337 0.60 4.34 -18.78
C THR A 337 1.35 3.03 -18.93
N LEU A 338 0.76 1.96 -18.42
CA LEU A 338 1.38 0.65 -18.29
C LEU A 338 0.61 -0.37 -19.12
N ILE A 339 1.34 -1.32 -19.69
CA ILE A 339 0.81 -2.54 -20.29
C ILE A 339 1.65 -3.69 -19.76
N ASN A 340 0.99 -4.74 -19.25
CA ASN A 340 1.66 -5.92 -18.71
C ASN A 340 2.71 -5.61 -17.63
N GLY A 341 2.42 -4.62 -16.77
CA GLY A 341 3.28 -4.27 -15.63
C GLY A 341 4.58 -3.53 -15.99
N VAL A 342 4.71 -3.02 -17.22
CA VAL A 342 5.81 -2.15 -17.67
C VAL A 342 5.25 -0.95 -18.45
N LEU A 343 6.08 0.06 -18.72
CA LEU A 343 5.71 1.24 -19.51
C LEU A 343 5.11 0.84 -20.87
N GLN A 344 4.03 1.50 -21.27
CA GLN A 344 3.39 1.29 -22.56
C GLN A 344 4.41 1.49 -23.70
N GLY A 345 4.40 0.56 -24.67
CA GLY A 345 5.35 0.56 -25.79
C GLY A 345 6.70 -0.07 -25.47
N ARG A 346 6.93 -0.56 -24.25
CA ARG A 346 8.17 -1.25 -23.84
C ARG A 346 7.96 -2.75 -23.66
N LYS A 347 9.04 -3.50 -23.86
CA LYS A 347 9.07 -4.95 -23.62
C LYS A 347 9.35 -5.21 -22.15
N GLN A 348 8.78 -6.28 -21.60
CA GLN A 348 9.04 -6.74 -20.23
C GLN A 348 10.51 -7.06 -19.97
N SER A 349 11.27 -7.43 -21.00
CA SER A 349 12.70 -7.72 -20.93
C SER A 349 13.60 -6.49 -20.99
N ASP A 350 13.06 -5.30 -21.30
CA ASP A 350 13.82 -4.04 -21.37
C ASP A 350 13.79 -3.34 -20.00
N PRO A 351 14.91 -3.21 -19.27
CA PRO A 351 14.94 -2.49 -17.99
C PRO A 351 14.55 -1.02 -18.11
N LYS A 352 14.69 -0.40 -19.29
CA LYS A 352 14.20 0.97 -19.54
C LYS A 352 12.67 1.05 -19.59
N GLY A 353 11.99 -0.10 -19.72
CA GLY A 353 10.55 -0.24 -19.59
C GLY A 353 10.03 -0.32 -18.16
N ALA A 354 10.91 -0.39 -17.16
CA ALA A 354 10.49 -0.46 -15.76
C ALA A 354 9.75 0.83 -15.36
N SER A 355 8.55 0.67 -14.79
CA SER A 355 7.80 1.77 -14.18
C SER A 355 8.58 2.41 -13.03
N THR A 356 8.37 3.70 -12.81
CA THR A 356 8.91 4.44 -11.65
C THR A 356 8.48 3.83 -10.31
N VAL A 357 7.38 3.06 -10.29
CA VAL A 357 6.87 2.37 -9.10
C VAL A 357 7.24 0.87 -9.05
N SER A 358 8.13 0.43 -9.94
CA SER A 358 8.76 -0.89 -9.88
C SER A 358 9.69 -0.99 -8.67
N ARG A 359 9.97 -2.22 -8.23
CA ARG A 359 10.83 -2.42 -7.04
C ARG A 359 12.25 -1.95 -7.30
N ARG A 360 12.77 -2.15 -8.51
CA ARG A 360 14.11 -1.70 -8.89
C ARG A 360 14.20 -0.18 -8.88
N ARG A 361 13.32 0.52 -9.60
CA ARG A 361 13.33 1.99 -9.65
C ARG A 361 13.11 2.64 -8.28
N LEU A 362 12.19 2.11 -7.49
CA LEU A 362 11.97 2.64 -6.14
C LEU A 362 13.18 2.41 -5.23
N TRP A 363 13.90 1.28 -5.37
CA TRP A 363 15.10 1.03 -4.59
C TRP A 363 16.26 1.93 -5.02
N GLU A 364 16.46 2.14 -6.33
CA GLU A 364 17.43 3.09 -6.87
C GLU A 364 17.26 4.49 -6.24
N ASP A 365 16.04 5.02 -6.24
CA ASP A 365 15.77 6.38 -5.77
C ASP A 365 15.80 6.50 -4.25
N VAL A 366 15.31 5.49 -3.52
CA VAL A 366 15.44 5.45 -2.05
C VAL A 366 16.91 5.40 -1.65
N ALA A 367 17.73 4.63 -2.36
CA ALA A 367 19.16 4.54 -2.06
C ALA A 367 19.90 5.85 -2.40
N ALA A 368 19.57 6.49 -3.52
CA ALA A 368 20.14 7.80 -3.87
C ALA A 368 19.77 8.87 -2.83
N LEU A 369 18.50 8.91 -2.41
CA LEU A 369 18.03 9.86 -1.41
C LEU A 369 18.65 9.60 -0.04
N ALA A 370 18.69 8.35 0.41
CA ALA A 370 19.29 8.02 1.70
C ALA A 370 20.81 8.30 1.73
N ALA A 371 21.52 8.14 0.61
CA ALA A 371 22.92 8.57 0.50
C ALA A 371 23.06 10.10 0.62
N ALA A 372 22.22 10.86 -0.10
CA ALA A 372 22.23 12.32 -0.02
C ALA A 372 21.88 12.85 1.38
N VAL A 373 20.99 12.17 2.10
CA VAL A 373 20.61 12.53 3.48
C VAL A 373 21.66 12.13 4.49
N GLY A 374 22.29 10.95 4.34
CA GLY A 374 23.36 10.50 5.22
C GLY A 374 24.64 11.35 5.16
N ASP A 375 24.76 12.23 4.16
CA ASP A 375 25.86 13.20 4.04
C ASP A 375 25.57 14.50 4.76
N MET A 376 24.36 14.69 5.27
CA MET A 376 23.99 15.86 6.06
C MET A 376 24.36 15.65 7.53
N GLU A 377 24.84 16.72 8.16
CA GLU A 377 25.23 16.72 9.57
C GLU A 377 24.06 16.26 10.46
N GLY A 378 24.31 15.30 11.34
CA GLY A 378 23.30 14.77 12.27
C GLY A 378 22.49 13.56 11.79
N PHE A 379 22.74 13.03 10.59
CA PHE A 379 22.13 11.78 10.09
C PHE A 379 23.18 10.70 9.83
N VAL A 380 22.84 9.43 10.12
CA VAL A 380 23.76 8.29 9.97
C VAL A 380 23.60 7.67 8.58
N ARG A 381 24.70 7.49 7.85
CA ARG A 381 24.73 6.63 6.65
C ARG A 381 24.41 5.18 7.04
N HIS A 382 23.28 4.66 6.58
CA HIS A 382 22.90 3.27 6.89
C HIS A 382 23.48 2.28 5.88
N GLY A 383 24.14 1.23 6.39
CA GLY A 383 24.59 0.07 5.59
C GLY A 383 23.45 -0.78 4.99
N VAL A 384 22.20 -0.44 5.27
CA VAL A 384 21.00 -1.04 4.64
C VAL A 384 21.05 -0.87 3.12
N LEU A 385 21.63 0.22 2.62
CA LEU A 385 21.79 0.49 1.19
C LEU A 385 22.90 -0.32 0.53
N ASP A 386 23.80 -0.92 1.32
CA ASP A 386 24.91 -1.74 0.85
C ASP A 386 24.50 -3.21 0.62
N SER A 387 23.21 -3.51 0.77
CA SER A 387 22.64 -4.82 0.48
C SER A 387 22.91 -5.23 -0.96
N SER A 388 23.58 -6.38 -1.13
CA SER A 388 23.94 -6.94 -2.43
C SER A 388 22.74 -7.35 -3.28
N THR A 389 21.63 -7.74 -2.66
CA THR A 389 20.40 -8.16 -3.34
C THR A 389 19.15 -7.58 -2.68
N TYR A 390 18.04 -7.56 -3.41
CA TYR A 390 16.76 -7.14 -2.84
C TYR A 390 16.28 -8.10 -1.73
N ALA A 391 16.68 -9.37 -1.80
CA ALA A 391 16.44 -10.35 -0.75
C ALA A 391 17.20 -9.99 0.55
N SER A 392 18.49 -9.68 0.47
CA SER A 392 19.28 -9.29 1.64
C SER A 392 18.81 -7.97 2.25
N LEU A 393 18.42 -7.00 1.42
CA LEU A 393 17.77 -5.77 1.87
C LEU A 393 16.53 -6.04 2.73
N LYS A 394 15.67 -6.95 2.26
CA LYS A 394 14.44 -7.32 2.98
C LYS A 394 14.69 -8.08 4.27
N ALA A 395 15.83 -8.76 4.38
CA ALA A 395 16.25 -9.49 5.57
C ALA A 395 17.05 -8.62 6.56
N GLY A 396 17.42 -7.40 6.17
CA GLY A 396 18.19 -6.50 7.01
C GLY A 396 17.43 -6.00 8.25
N ALA A 397 18.18 -5.63 9.29
CA ALA A 397 17.67 -5.21 10.59
C ALA A 397 16.63 -4.07 10.51
N ALA A 398 16.83 -3.09 9.62
CA ALA A 398 15.91 -1.97 9.45
C ALA A 398 14.48 -2.38 9.00
N LEU A 399 14.32 -3.58 8.43
CA LEU A 399 13.02 -4.13 8.03
C LEU A 399 12.57 -5.32 8.88
N GLU A 400 13.31 -5.64 9.94
CA GLU A 400 13.00 -6.75 10.85
C GLU A 400 11.65 -6.53 11.54
N ALA A 401 11.43 -5.37 12.14
CA ALA A 401 10.18 -5.05 12.82
C ALA A 401 8.97 -5.17 11.87
N LYS A 402 9.04 -4.59 10.66
CA LYS A 402 7.98 -4.72 9.64
C LYS A 402 7.76 -6.18 9.22
N SER A 403 8.83 -6.98 9.18
CA SER A 403 8.76 -8.40 8.86
C SER A 403 8.14 -9.22 10.00
N GLY A 404 8.42 -8.86 11.25
CA GLY A 404 7.77 -9.39 12.45
C GLY A 404 6.27 -9.13 12.45
N VAL A 405 5.84 -7.88 12.22
CA VAL A 405 4.42 -7.52 12.06
C VAL A 405 3.76 -8.37 10.98
N LYS A 406 4.37 -8.47 9.79
CA LYS A 406 3.86 -9.29 8.68
C LYS A 406 3.75 -10.77 9.04
N ARG A 407 4.65 -11.30 9.86
CA ARG A 407 4.64 -12.70 10.26
C ARG A 407 3.44 -12.94 11.19
N LEU A 408 3.31 -12.14 12.25
CA LEU A 408 2.22 -12.26 13.21
C LEU A 408 0.83 -12.11 12.56
N VAL A 409 0.65 -11.11 11.69
CA VAL A 409 -0.62 -10.90 10.97
C VAL A 409 -1.01 -12.13 10.13
N ARG A 410 -0.06 -12.83 9.51
CA ARG A 410 -0.36 -14.05 8.73
C ARG A 410 -0.69 -15.25 9.62
N GLU A 411 -0.06 -15.32 10.79
CA GLU A 411 -0.26 -16.41 11.76
C GLU A 411 -1.61 -16.27 12.45
N GLU A 412 -2.02 -15.06 12.81
CA GLU A 412 -3.21 -14.82 13.62
C GLU A 412 -4.46 -14.49 12.80
N ALA A 413 -4.37 -13.57 11.83
CA ALA A 413 -5.53 -13.03 11.12
C ALA A 413 -5.66 -13.51 9.66
N LEU A 414 -4.54 -13.53 8.92
CA LEU A 414 -4.51 -13.84 7.49
C LEU A 414 -3.93 -15.24 7.25
N LYS A 415 -4.51 -16.23 7.93
CA LYS A 415 -4.11 -17.64 7.84
C LYS A 415 -4.19 -18.14 6.40
N GLY A 416 -3.20 -18.92 5.98
CA GLY A 416 -3.07 -19.41 4.59
C GLY A 416 -2.37 -18.42 3.63
N TRP A 417 -1.86 -17.28 4.13
CA TRP A 417 -1.02 -16.40 3.33
C TRP A 417 0.31 -17.08 2.94
N GLN A 418 0.36 -17.63 1.74
CA GLN A 418 1.62 -18.07 1.13
C GLN A 418 2.46 -16.87 0.66
N ARG A 419 3.72 -16.78 1.07
CA ARG A 419 4.63 -15.70 0.63
C ARG A 419 4.92 -15.80 -0.87
N ASN A 420 5.11 -14.64 -1.50
CA ASN A 420 5.61 -14.59 -2.86
C ASN A 420 7.13 -14.79 -2.83
N PHE A 421 7.64 -15.66 -3.70
CA PHE A 421 9.07 -15.90 -3.91
C PHE A 421 9.40 -15.83 -5.40
N GLY A 422 10.68 -15.80 -5.74
CA GLY A 422 11.15 -15.94 -7.13
C GLY A 422 11.44 -14.64 -7.88
N ASP A 423 11.50 -13.48 -7.20
CA ASP A 423 11.95 -12.22 -7.82
C ASP A 423 12.61 -11.31 -6.76
N GLU A 424 13.58 -11.83 -6.02
CA GLU A 424 14.29 -11.07 -4.97
C GLU A 424 15.83 -11.18 -5.09
N GLU A 425 16.33 -12.19 -5.81
CA GLU A 425 17.76 -12.42 -6.06
C GLU A 425 18.31 -11.56 -7.21
N TRP A 426 18.22 -10.24 -7.07
CA TRP A 426 18.79 -9.28 -8.01
C TRP A 426 19.38 -8.08 -7.27
N SER A 427 20.47 -7.53 -7.82
CA SER A 427 21.15 -6.33 -7.34
C SER A 427 20.50 -5.05 -7.89
N ARG A 428 20.75 -3.94 -7.19
CA ARG A 428 20.35 -2.60 -7.63
C ARG A 428 21.04 -2.18 -8.93
N VAL A 429 22.33 -2.51 -9.07
CA VAL A 429 23.18 -2.25 -10.25
C VAL A 429 23.12 -3.43 -11.19
#